data_AF-A0A0C3HUE5-F1
#
_entry.id   AF-A0A0C3HUE5-F1
#
_cell.length_a   1.000
_cell.length_b   1.000
_cell.length_c   1.000
_cell.angle_alpha   90.00
_cell.angle_beta   90.00
_cell.angle_gamma   90.00
#
_symmetry.space_group_name_H-M   'P 1'
#
loop_
_entity.id
_entity.type
_entity.pdbx_description
1 polymer ?
#
loop_
_entity_poly.entity_id
_entity_poly.type
_entity_poly.pdbx_seq_one_letter_code
_entity_poly.pdbx_strand_id
1 'polypeptide(L)'
;MYNGIVQLKMHKECLITTGATAVFPELIKAALTPEALEGFTRHGFTKLTFQVGQAMSLFLNTKPPTAECFGLEIEAFAFNEGLDNEMRACLAEDGKSLEGMVITHAGAGTILDAMRLSLPIIVVPNVALLDNHQEELADELERQGYVTKATPSTLANAIRTASEKASQPRVARNDQPRSLPGGLASIADALAGYEIDSDDYDDEEEGGVRLDDRDPEVEVGREEETKSTLD
;
A
#
# COMPACT_ATOMS: atom_id res chain seq x y z
N MET A 1 1.74 -40.56 -28.27
CA MET A 1 2.45 -40.23 -27.02
C MET A 1 2.80 -38.75 -27.09
N TYR A 2 1.98 -37.87 -26.51
CA TYR A 2 2.34 -36.47 -26.36
C TYR A 2 3.25 -36.39 -25.14
N ASN A 3 4.54 -36.16 -25.36
CA ASN A 3 5.45 -35.73 -24.31
C ASN A 3 5.04 -34.30 -23.94
N GLY A 4 4.09 -34.18 -23.02
CA GLY A 4 3.81 -32.93 -22.34
C GLY A 4 5.02 -32.60 -21.49
N ILE A 5 5.93 -31.79 -22.03
CA ILE A 5 6.82 -30.99 -21.20
C ILE A 5 5.87 -30.17 -20.33
N VAL A 6 5.72 -30.58 -19.08
CA VAL A 6 5.08 -29.75 -18.06
C VAL A 6 6.00 -28.56 -17.94
N GLN A 7 5.68 -27.49 -18.68
CA GLN A 7 6.41 -26.25 -18.58
C GLN A 7 6.16 -25.79 -17.16
N LEU A 8 7.14 -26.00 -16.28
CA LEU A 8 7.15 -25.46 -14.92
C LEU A 8 6.87 -23.97 -15.08
N LYS A 9 5.62 -23.58 -14.84
CA LYS A 9 5.19 -22.20 -14.99
C LYS A 9 5.77 -21.50 -13.77
N MET A 10 6.97 -20.96 -13.93
CA MET A 10 7.66 -20.23 -12.87
C MET A 10 6.69 -19.18 -12.33
N HIS A 11 6.52 -19.14 -11.02
CA HIS A 11 5.60 -18.21 -10.39
C HIS A 11 6.25 -16.83 -10.32
N LYS A 12 5.47 -15.78 -10.53
CA LYS A 12 5.94 -14.40 -10.41
C LYS A 12 4.89 -13.59 -9.68
N GLU A 13 5.30 -13.03 -8.55
CA GLU A 13 4.38 -12.40 -7.61
C GLU A 13 4.53 -10.88 -7.61
N CYS A 14 3.42 -10.19 -7.41
CA CYS A 14 3.42 -8.77 -7.11
C CYS A 14 2.75 -8.54 -5.76
N LEU A 15 3.46 -7.85 -4.86
CA LEU A 15 2.87 -7.35 -3.62
C LEU A 15 2.39 -5.92 -3.86
N ILE A 16 1.12 -5.66 -3.58
CA ILE A 16 0.53 -4.32 -3.60
C ILE A 16 0.15 -3.99 -2.15
N THR A 17 0.74 -2.96 -1.56
CA THR A 17 0.49 -2.58 -0.16
C THR A 17 0.03 -1.14 -0.05
N THR A 18 -1.06 -0.95 0.70
CA THR A 18 -1.54 0.36 1.11
C THR A 18 -1.11 0.74 2.53
N GLY A 19 -0.14 0.04 3.13
CA GLY A 19 0.27 0.30 4.50
C GLY A 19 -0.76 -0.13 5.56
N ALA A 20 -0.38 0.02 6.83
CA ALA A 20 -1.16 -0.47 7.97
C ALA A 20 -2.33 0.45 8.34
N THR A 21 -2.09 1.76 8.29
CA THR A 21 -2.96 2.78 8.90
C THR A 21 -3.76 3.58 7.87
N ALA A 22 -3.20 3.85 6.70
CA ALA A 22 -3.84 4.65 5.67
C ALA A 22 -4.65 3.77 4.69
N VAL A 23 -5.91 4.10 4.50
CA VAL A 23 -6.72 3.50 3.44
C VAL A 23 -6.44 4.24 2.14
N PHE A 24 -5.99 3.54 1.10
CA PHE A 24 -5.78 4.14 -0.24
C PHE A 24 -6.63 3.44 -1.32
N PRO A 25 -7.92 3.82 -1.43
CA PRO A 25 -8.86 3.20 -2.37
C PRO A 25 -8.43 3.31 -3.84
N GLU A 26 -7.79 4.42 -4.20
CA GLU A 26 -7.43 4.71 -5.58
C GLU A 26 -6.35 3.76 -6.09
N LEU A 27 -5.34 3.43 -5.26
CA LEU A 27 -4.32 2.44 -5.61
C LEU A 27 -4.93 1.06 -5.83
N ILE A 28 -5.85 0.63 -4.95
CA ILE A 28 -6.53 -0.66 -5.08
C ILE A 28 -7.32 -0.72 -6.38
N LYS A 29 -8.13 0.31 -6.66
CA LYS A 29 -8.91 0.40 -7.90
C LYS A 29 -8.01 0.42 -9.13
N ALA A 30 -6.95 1.21 -9.11
CA ALA A 30 -5.99 1.33 -10.20
C ALA A 30 -5.28 0.00 -10.52
N ALA A 31 -4.88 -0.75 -9.49
CA ALA A 31 -4.21 -2.03 -9.67
C ALA A 31 -5.15 -3.14 -10.16
N LEU A 32 -6.46 -2.97 -9.99
CA LEU A 32 -7.51 -3.90 -10.44
C LEU A 32 -8.13 -3.50 -11.78
N THR A 33 -7.69 -2.42 -12.45
CA THR A 33 -8.23 -2.09 -13.78
C THR A 33 -7.78 -3.11 -14.82
N PRO A 34 -8.58 -3.34 -15.88
CA PRO A 34 -8.21 -4.26 -16.95
C PRO A 34 -6.83 -3.96 -17.55
N GLU A 35 -6.47 -2.68 -17.70
CA GLU A 35 -5.18 -2.26 -18.25
C GLU A 35 -4.01 -2.66 -17.34
N ALA A 36 -4.17 -2.54 -16.02
CA ALA A 36 -3.15 -2.95 -15.05
C ALA A 36 -3.01 -4.48 -15.01
N LEU A 37 -4.14 -5.20 -14.94
CA LEU A 37 -4.17 -6.66 -14.94
C LEU A 37 -3.56 -7.25 -16.22
N GLU A 38 -3.89 -6.67 -17.37
CA GLU A 38 -3.29 -7.08 -18.64
C GLU A 38 -1.78 -6.80 -18.66
N GLY A 39 -1.34 -5.69 -18.07
CA GLY A 39 0.07 -5.38 -17.85
C GLY A 39 0.78 -6.45 -17.04
N PHE A 40 0.22 -6.85 -15.89
CA PHE A 40 0.77 -7.93 -15.07
C PHE A 40 0.86 -9.25 -15.84
N THR A 41 -0.23 -9.68 -16.49
CA THR A 41 -0.24 -10.94 -17.26
C THR A 41 0.78 -10.93 -18.39
N ARG A 42 0.91 -9.82 -19.13
CA ARG A 42 1.90 -9.68 -20.22
C ARG A 42 3.34 -9.79 -19.73
N HIS A 43 3.62 -9.33 -18.51
CA HIS A 43 4.95 -9.41 -17.90
C HIS A 43 5.18 -10.68 -17.07
N GLY A 44 4.30 -11.68 -17.23
CA GLY A 44 4.46 -13.02 -16.68
C GLY A 44 4.10 -13.15 -15.21
N PHE A 45 3.44 -12.14 -14.61
CA PHE A 45 2.93 -12.27 -13.25
C PHE A 45 1.85 -13.35 -13.21
N THR A 46 1.86 -14.13 -12.14
CA THR A 46 0.92 -15.22 -11.89
C THR A 46 0.05 -14.95 -10.67
N LYS A 47 0.56 -14.18 -9.71
CA LYS A 47 -0.12 -13.89 -8.45
C LYS A 47 0.04 -12.42 -8.06
N LEU A 48 -1.07 -11.82 -7.63
CA LEU A 48 -1.13 -10.48 -7.07
C LEU A 48 -1.65 -10.58 -5.63
N THR A 49 -0.87 -10.07 -4.69
CA THR A 49 -1.20 -10.10 -3.26
C THR A 49 -1.42 -8.66 -2.80
N PHE A 50 -2.60 -8.37 -2.29
CA PHE A 50 -3.02 -7.04 -1.86
C PHE A 50 -3.06 -6.95 -0.34
N GLN A 51 -2.22 -6.11 0.25
CA GLN A 51 -2.34 -5.71 1.64
C GLN A 51 -3.21 -4.47 1.72
N VAL A 52 -4.46 -4.64 2.18
CA VAL A 52 -5.52 -3.62 2.11
C VAL A 52 -6.05 -3.17 3.47
N GLY A 53 -5.55 -3.74 4.57
CA GLY A 53 -5.93 -3.32 5.93
C GLY A 53 -7.46 -3.32 6.12
N GLN A 54 -7.97 -2.17 6.54
CA GLN A 54 -9.40 -1.92 6.75
C GLN A 54 -10.20 -1.82 5.43
N ALA A 55 -9.53 -1.70 4.28
CA ALA A 55 -10.15 -1.60 2.96
C ALA A 55 -10.49 -2.97 2.32
N MET A 56 -10.52 -4.05 3.10
CA MET A 56 -10.87 -5.39 2.62
C MET A 56 -12.24 -5.43 1.92
N SER A 57 -13.25 -4.77 2.49
CA SER A 57 -14.59 -4.70 1.89
C SER A 57 -14.59 -4.00 0.54
N LEU A 58 -13.76 -2.96 0.37
CA LEU A 58 -13.60 -2.27 -0.90
C LEU A 58 -12.96 -3.19 -1.95
N PHE A 59 -11.90 -3.91 -1.56
CA PHE A 59 -11.23 -4.86 -2.44
C PHE A 59 -12.21 -5.93 -2.94
N LEU A 60 -13.00 -6.54 -2.05
CA LEU A 60 -13.96 -7.58 -2.44
C LEU A 60 -15.03 -7.07 -3.41
N ASN A 61 -15.48 -5.83 -3.24
CA ASN A 61 -16.47 -5.22 -4.14
C ASN A 61 -15.87 -4.77 -5.48
N THR A 62 -14.56 -4.47 -5.52
CA THR A 62 -13.86 -3.97 -6.70
C THR A 62 -13.22 -5.10 -7.51
N LYS A 63 -12.92 -6.24 -6.86
CA LYS A 63 -12.26 -7.37 -7.48
C LYS A 63 -13.08 -7.87 -8.68
N PRO A 64 -12.48 -7.94 -9.88
CA PRO A 64 -13.17 -8.46 -11.04
C PRO A 64 -13.48 -9.95 -10.86
N PRO A 65 -14.52 -10.47 -11.53
CA PRO A 65 -14.80 -11.90 -11.56
C PRO A 65 -13.57 -12.68 -12.03
N THR A 66 -13.36 -13.90 -11.54
CA THR A 66 -12.19 -14.73 -11.90
C THR A 66 -11.97 -14.88 -13.41
N ALA A 67 -13.04 -14.85 -14.20
CA ALA A 67 -12.97 -14.90 -15.66
C ALA A 67 -12.27 -13.68 -16.29
N GLU A 68 -12.29 -12.53 -15.62
CA GLU A 68 -11.70 -11.26 -16.05
C GLU A 68 -10.34 -10.99 -15.40
N CYS A 69 -9.85 -11.91 -14.55
CA CYS A 69 -8.51 -11.81 -13.95
C CYS A 69 -7.38 -12.23 -14.91
N PHE A 70 -7.66 -12.53 -16.19
CA PHE A 70 -6.66 -12.96 -17.18
C PHE A 70 -5.77 -14.15 -16.74
N GLY A 71 -6.28 -15.01 -15.85
CA GLY A 71 -5.52 -16.13 -15.28
C GLY A 71 -4.58 -15.77 -14.13
N LEU A 72 -4.68 -14.55 -13.58
CA LEU A 72 -3.98 -14.12 -12.37
C LEU A 72 -4.70 -14.63 -11.12
N GLU A 73 -3.93 -15.13 -10.17
CA GLU A 73 -4.39 -15.38 -8.81
C GLU A 73 -4.34 -14.05 -8.04
N ILE A 74 -5.50 -13.55 -7.62
CA ILE A 74 -5.59 -12.26 -6.90
C ILE A 74 -6.07 -12.53 -5.49
N GLU A 75 -5.26 -12.23 -4.49
CA GLU A 75 -5.58 -12.42 -3.07
C GLU A 75 -5.40 -11.11 -2.31
N ALA A 76 -6.08 -10.98 -1.17
CA ALA A 76 -5.92 -9.84 -0.29
C ALA A 76 -5.88 -10.27 1.17
N PHE A 77 -5.14 -9.53 1.99
CA PHE A 77 -5.10 -9.66 3.43
C PHE A 77 -5.16 -8.27 4.09
N ALA A 78 -5.59 -8.22 5.35
CA ALA A 78 -5.75 -6.95 6.07
C ALA A 78 -4.38 -6.41 6.52
N PHE A 79 -3.86 -6.93 7.62
CA PHE A 79 -2.56 -6.57 8.16
C PHE A 79 -1.93 -7.83 8.74
N ASN A 80 -0.62 -7.96 8.55
CA ASN A 80 0.21 -9.00 9.13
C ASN A 80 1.36 -8.31 9.87
N GLU A 81 1.93 -8.92 10.91
CA GLU A 81 3.04 -8.37 11.70
C GLU A 81 4.37 -8.39 10.91
N GLY A 82 4.41 -7.66 9.80
CA GLY A 82 5.49 -7.62 8.82
C GLY A 82 5.05 -8.03 7.42
N LEU A 83 5.67 -7.43 6.40
CA LEU A 83 5.50 -7.77 4.98
C LEU A 83 6.63 -8.67 4.46
N ASP A 84 7.51 -9.13 5.35
CA ASP A 84 8.74 -9.85 4.99
C ASP A 84 8.49 -11.11 4.17
N ASN A 85 7.46 -11.89 4.53
CA ASN A 85 7.16 -13.15 3.85
C ASN A 85 6.64 -12.89 2.44
N GLU A 86 5.74 -11.92 2.29
CA GLU A 86 5.12 -11.54 1.03
C GLU A 86 6.12 -10.84 0.11
N MET A 87 7.02 -10.01 0.65
CA MET A 87 8.13 -9.46 -0.12
C MET A 87 9.14 -10.53 -0.53
N ARG A 88 9.45 -11.50 0.34
CA ARG A 88 10.31 -12.64 -0.02
C ARG A 88 9.69 -13.52 -1.09
N ALA A 89 8.36 -13.66 -1.13
CA ALA A 89 7.67 -14.38 -2.20
C ALA A 89 7.85 -13.70 -3.57
N CYS A 90 8.14 -12.39 -3.59
CA CYS A 90 8.49 -11.66 -4.80
C CYS A 90 9.96 -11.87 -5.23
N LEU A 91 10.80 -12.56 -4.46
CA LEU A 91 12.17 -12.86 -4.86
C LEU A 91 12.21 -13.98 -5.91
N ALA A 92 13.20 -13.90 -6.79
CA ALA A 92 13.51 -15.00 -7.69
C ALA A 92 14.15 -16.16 -6.91
N GLU A 93 13.60 -17.35 -7.06
CA GLU A 93 14.16 -18.61 -6.57
C GLU A 93 14.41 -19.55 -7.75
N ASP A 94 15.65 -20.05 -7.85
CA ASP A 94 16.10 -20.87 -8.98
C ASP A 94 15.16 -22.08 -9.21
N GLY A 95 14.51 -22.08 -10.37
CA GLY A 95 13.60 -23.15 -10.80
C GLY A 95 12.22 -23.13 -10.14
N LYS A 96 11.89 -22.10 -9.34
CA LYS A 96 10.57 -21.97 -8.69
C LYS A 96 9.87 -20.64 -8.99
N SER A 97 10.55 -19.51 -8.83
CA SER A 97 9.96 -18.18 -8.99
C SER A 97 10.85 -17.23 -9.79
N LEU A 98 10.22 -16.32 -10.53
CA LEU A 98 10.87 -15.19 -11.19
C LEU A 98 10.86 -13.97 -10.27
N GLU A 99 11.79 -13.03 -10.51
CA GLU A 99 11.82 -11.75 -9.81
C GLU A 99 10.48 -11.03 -10.04
N GLY A 100 9.77 -10.82 -8.93
CA GLY A 100 8.49 -10.14 -8.83
C GLY A 100 8.63 -8.63 -8.73
N MET A 101 7.68 -8.00 -8.06
CA MET A 101 7.66 -6.54 -7.88
C MET A 101 6.87 -6.14 -6.65
N VAL A 102 7.20 -4.99 -6.07
CA VAL A 102 6.42 -4.37 -4.99
C VAL A 102 5.83 -3.05 -5.50
N ILE A 103 4.54 -2.85 -5.27
CA ILE A 103 3.84 -1.58 -5.50
C ILE A 103 3.40 -1.06 -4.15
N THR A 104 3.89 0.10 -3.76
CA THR A 104 3.62 0.67 -2.44
C THR A 104 3.38 2.16 -2.54
N HIS A 105 2.41 2.67 -1.80
CA HIS A 105 2.48 4.06 -1.36
C HIS A 105 3.13 4.19 0.02
N ALA A 106 3.13 3.09 0.77
CA ALA A 106 3.40 3.07 2.18
C ALA A 106 4.87 3.40 2.48
N GLY A 107 5.04 4.07 3.62
CA GLY A 107 6.16 4.94 3.95
C GLY A 107 7.56 4.34 3.92
N ALA A 108 8.50 5.16 4.37
CA ALA A 108 9.93 4.89 4.37
C ALA A 108 10.33 3.43 4.67
N GLY A 109 9.76 2.82 5.71
CA GLY A 109 10.05 1.45 6.12
C GLY A 109 9.81 0.41 5.02
N THR A 110 8.62 0.40 4.43
CA THR A 110 8.26 -0.56 3.36
C THR A 110 9.15 -0.41 2.13
N ILE A 111 9.49 0.84 1.77
CA ILE A 111 10.40 1.13 0.66
C ILE A 111 11.80 0.58 0.96
N LEU A 112 12.33 0.82 2.16
CA LEU A 112 13.64 0.32 2.59
C LEU A 112 13.69 -1.21 2.60
N ASP A 113 12.65 -1.88 3.07
CA ASP A 113 12.60 -3.33 3.13
C ASP A 113 12.61 -3.95 1.72
N ALA A 114 11.84 -3.40 0.79
CA ALA A 114 11.86 -3.84 -0.61
C ALA A 114 13.23 -3.55 -1.28
N MET A 115 13.86 -2.42 -0.96
CA MET A 115 15.20 -2.08 -1.47
C MET A 115 16.28 -3.03 -0.95
N ARG A 116 16.22 -3.40 0.33
CA ARG A 116 17.13 -4.39 0.95
C ARG A 116 17.06 -5.74 0.24
N LEU A 117 15.87 -6.11 -0.20
CA LEU A 117 15.62 -7.32 -0.99
C LEU A 117 15.96 -7.15 -2.49
N SER A 118 16.42 -5.97 -2.91
CA SER A 118 16.75 -5.64 -4.31
C SER A 118 15.59 -5.86 -5.27
N LEU A 119 14.35 -5.76 -4.79
CA LEU A 119 13.16 -5.94 -5.61
C LEU A 119 12.91 -4.69 -6.47
N PRO A 120 12.30 -4.85 -7.66
CA PRO A 120 11.71 -3.73 -8.37
C PRO A 120 10.58 -3.10 -7.55
N ILE A 121 10.57 -1.77 -7.44
CA ILE A 121 9.60 -1.02 -6.64
C ILE A 121 8.90 0.02 -7.50
N ILE A 122 7.57 0.05 -7.44
CA ILE A 122 6.75 1.16 -7.92
C ILE A 122 6.22 1.92 -6.71
N VAL A 123 6.50 3.21 -6.64
CA VAL A 123 5.99 4.10 -5.58
C VAL A 123 4.80 4.88 -6.13
N VAL A 124 3.66 4.80 -5.46
CA VAL A 124 2.44 5.54 -5.81
C VAL A 124 2.10 6.50 -4.67
N PRO A 125 2.65 7.73 -4.64
CA PRO A 125 2.41 8.65 -3.54
C PRO A 125 0.92 8.99 -3.42
N ASN A 126 0.43 9.07 -2.19
CA ASN A 126 -0.95 9.47 -1.93
C ASN A 126 -1.04 10.99 -1.80
N VAL A 127 -1.23 11.68 -2.92
CA VAL A 127 -1.35 13.15 -2.99
C VAL A 127 -2.57 13.72 -2.26
N ALA A 128 -3.50 12.87 -1.83
CA ALA A 128 -4.67 13.29 -1.05
C ALA A 128 -4.38 13.40 0.45
N LEU A 129 -3.28 12.83 0.93
CA LEU A 129 -2.76 13.06 2.28
C LEU A 129 -1.97 14.38 2.27
N LEU A 130 -2.14 15.19 3.31
CA LEU A 130 -1.77 16.62 3.38
C LEU A 130 -0.28 16.94 3.20
N ASP A 131 0.59 15.93 3.11
CA ASP A 131 2.03 16.09 3.05
C ASP A 131 2.56 15.76 1.66
N ASN A 132 2.84 16.80 0.86
CA ASN A 132 3.58 16.71 -0.42
C ASN A 132 4.94 16.01 -0.28
N HIS A 133 5.39 15.77 0.95
CA HIS A 133 6.59 15.02 1.28
C HIS A 133 6.60 13.59 0.69
N GLN A 134 5.46 12.91 0.59
CA GLN A 134 5.43 11.60 -0.09
C GLN A 134 5.80 11.70 -1.57
N GLU A 135 5.39 12.79 -2.22
CA GLU A 135 5.69 13.03 -3.62
C GLU A 135 7.17 13.41 -3.83
N GLU A 136 7.71 14.32 -3.00
CA GLU A 136 9.13 14.69 -3.05
C GLU A 136 10.05 13.49 -2.85
N LEU A 137 9.69 12.61 -1.91
CA LEU A 137 10.43 11.38 -1.67
C LEU A 137 10.40 10.45 -2.90
N ALA A 138 9.22 10.24 -3.47
CA ALA A 138 9.06 9.41 -4.66
C ALA A 138 9.87 9.98 -5.84
N ASP A 139 9.90 11.30 -6.00
CA ASP A 139 10.67 12.00 -7.01
C ASP A 139 12.18 11.81 -6.83
N GLU A 140 12.70 11.97 -5.61
CA GLU A 140 14.13 11.78 -5.34
C GLU A 140 14.54 10.31 -5.56
N LEU A 141 13.74 9.35 -5.10
CA LEU A 141 14.01 7.92 -5.30
C LEU A 141 13.96 7.51 -6.78
N GLU A 142 13.04 8.09 -7.56
CA GLU A 142 12.97 7.86 -9.01
C GLU A 142 14.16 8.51 -9.73
N ARG A 143 14.51 9.75 -9.37
CA ARG A 143 15.66 10.49 -9.93
C ARG A 143 16.97 9.72 -9.76
N GLN A 144 17.10 9.02 -8.63
CA GLN A 144 18.26 8.17 -8.32
C GLN A 144 18.16 6.77 -8.95
N GLY A 145 17.07 6.45 -9.64
CA GLY A 145 16.88 5.18 -10.34
C GLY A 145 16.62 3.97 -9.44
N TYR A 146 16.15 4.21 -8.21
CA TYR A 146 15.81 3.15 -7.27
C TYR A 146 14.39 2.62 -7.45
N VAL A 147 13.44 3.53 -7.66
CA VAL A 147 12.03 3.20 -7.81
C VAL A 147 11.51 3.72 -9.16
N THR A 148 10.30 3.30 -9.52
CA THR A 148 9.53 3.95 -10.59
C THR A 148 8.36 4.66 -9.93
N LYS A 149 8.24 5.98 -10.10
CA LYS A 149 7.11 6.74 -9.59
C LYS A 149 5.91 6.47 -10.50
N ALA A 150 4.74 6.35 -9.91
CA ALA A 150 3.50 6.28 -10.65
C ALA A 150 2.38 7.01 -9.92
N THR A 151 1.32 7.31 -10.63
CA THR A 151 0.04 7.74 -10.07
C THR A 151 -0.98 6.62 -10.29
N PRO A 152 -2.13 6.62 -9.58
CA PRO A 152 -3.19 5.65 -9.85
C PRO A 152 -3.58 5.59 -11.33
N SER A 153 -3.54 6.72 -12.04
CA SER A 153 -3.84 6.80 -13.48
C SER A 153 -2.72 6.29 -14.39
N THR A 154 -1.45 6.33 -13.96
CA THR A 154 -0.29 5.91 -14.79
C THR A 154 0.25 4.54 -14.41
N LEU A 155 -0.36 3.86 -13.43
CA LEU A 155 0.10 2.60 -12.87
C LEU A 155 0.35 1.51 -13.91
N ALA A 156 -0.55 1.34 -14.88
CA ALA A 156 -0.38 0.34 -15.95
C ALA A 156 0.89 0.57 -16.78
N ASN A 157 1.25 1.83 -17.05
CA ASN A 157 2.49 2.17 -17.74
C ASN A 157 3.71 1.93 -16.84
N ALA A 158 3.60 2.27 -15.56
CA ALA A 158 4.68 2.03 -14.61
C ALA A 158 4.98 0.54 -14.41
N ILE A 159 3.95 -0.32 -14.39
CA ILE A 159 4.11 -1.79 -14.34
C ILE A 159 4.94 -2.27 -15.54
N ARG A 160 4.65 -1.75 -16.74
CA ARG A 160 5.42 -2.06 -17.95
C ARG A 160 6.86 -1.61 -17.83
N THR A 161 7.08 -0.34 -17.51
CA THR A 161 8.43 0.25 -17.39
C THR A 161 9.26 -0.44 -16.31
N ALA A 162 8.69 -0.72 -15.13
CA ALA A 162 9.39 -1.41 -14.05
C ALA A 162 9.72 -2.85 -14.42
N SER A 163 8.80 -3.57 -15.07
CA SER A 163 9.02 -4.94 -15.55
C SER A 163 10.11 -5.03 -16.62
N GLU A 164 10.15 -4.07 -17.55
CA GLU A 164 11.20 -3.96 -18.57
C GLU A 164 12.56 -3.64 -17.94
N LYS A 165 12.61 -2.69 -16.99
CA LYS A 165 13.83 -2.37 -16.22
C LYS A 165 14.33 -3.58 -15.43
N ALA A 166 13.43 -4.38 -14.85
CA ALA A 166 13.76 -5.60 -14.09
C ALA A 166 14.31 -6.72 -14.99
N SER A 167 13.79 -6.85 -16.21
CA SER A 167 14.18 -7.89 -17.16
C SER A 167 15.56 -7.66 -17.81
N GLN A 168 16.15 -6.47 -17.66
CA GLN A 168 17.47 -6.17 -18.21
C GLN A 168 18.60 -6.76 -17.33
N PRO A 169 19.59 -7.46 -17.91
CA PRO A 169 20.68 -8.05 -17.14
C PRO A 169 21.47 -6.98 -16.39
N ARG A 170 21.71 -7.22 -15.09
CA ARG A 170 22.34 -6.27 -14.14
C ARG A 170 23.70 -5.72 -14.63
N VAL A 171 24.37 -6.38 -15.57
CA VAL A 171 25.65 -5.92 -16.16
C VAL A 171 25.49 -4.66 -17.02
N ALA A 172 24.32 -4.42 -17.62
CA ALA A 172 24.02 -3.16 -18.33
C ALA A 172 23.61 -2.01 -17.38
N ARG A 173 23.42 -2.30 -16.09
CA ARG A 173 23.18 -1.28 -15.04
C ARG A 173 24.49 -0.68 -14.48
N ASN A 174 25.67 -1.11 -14.97
CA ASN A 174 26.98 -0.71 -14.42
C ASN A 174 27.52 0.66 -14.86
N ASP A 175 26.91 1.33 -15.84
CA ASP A 175 27.33 2.70 -16.23
C ASP A 175 26.74 3.80 -15.32
N GLN A 176 25.93 3.41 -14.32
CA GLN A 176 25.66 4.25 -13.16
C GLN A 176 26.07 3.46 -11.91
N PRO A 177 27.06 3.92 -11.13
CA PRO A 177 27.40 3.26 -9.89
C PRO A 177 26.16 3.32 -8.97
N ARG A 178 25.52 2.17 -8.74
CA ARG A 178 24.62 1.97 -7.58
C ARG A 178 25.40 1.94 -6.25
N SER A 179 26.67 2.33 -6.26
CA SER A 179 27.41 2.75 -5.09
C SER A 179 27.10 4.23 -4.85
N LEU A 180 26.12 4.48 -3.98
CA LEU A 180 26.01 5.77 -3.30
C LEU A 180 27.35 6.08 -2.60
N PRO A 181 27.78 7.34 -2.56
CA PRO A 181 28.62 7.78 -1.46
C PRO A 181 27.78 7.72 -0.17
N GLY A 182 27.68 6.53 0.47
CA GLY A 182 26.96 6.35 1.75
C GLY A 182 26.15 5.04 1.94
N GLY A 183 25.78 4.33 0.87
CA GLY A 183 25.03 3.06 0.96
C GLY A 183 23.55 3.19 1.39
N LEU A 184 22.90 2.09 1.79
CA LEU A 184 21.51 2.08 2.29
C LEU A 184 21.29 3.03 3.48
N ALA A 185 22.34 3.35 4.24
CA ALA A 185 22.29 4.29 5.36
C ALA A 185 21.91 5.71 4.92
N SER A 186 22.43 6.20 3.78
CA SER A 186 22.05 7.54 3.30
C SER A 186 20.60 7.61 2.80
N ILE A 187 20.06 6.48 2.31
CA ILE A 187 18.64 6.38 1.94
C ILE A 187 17.79 6.35 3.21
N ALA A 188 18.19 5.59 4.23
CA ALA A 188 17.51 5.58 5.52
C ALA A 188 17.53 6.96 6.18
N ASP A 189 18.64 7.69 6.13
CA ASP A 189 18.73 9.06 6.64
C ASP A 189 17.86 10.03 5.84
N ALA A 190 17.86 9.92 4.51
CA ALA A 190 16.98 10.72 3.65
C ALA A 190 15.51 10.40 3.92
N LEU A 191 15.18 9.14 4.20
CA LEU A 191 13.84 8.69 4.53
C LEU A 191 13.40 9.02 5.96
N ALA A 192 14.33 9.05 6.91
CA ALA A 192 14.10 9.46 8.28
C ALA A 192 13.73 10.95 8.36
N GLY A 193 14.25 11.78 7.44
CA GLY A 193 13.80 13.17 7.27
C GLY A 193 12.37 13.31 6.72
N TYR A 194 11.75 12.20 6.31
CA TYR A 194 10.40 12.10 5.76
C TYR A 194 9.47 11.22 6.63
N GLU A 195 9.88 10.81 7.83
CA GLU A 195 8.98 10.19 8.80
C GLU A 195 7.88 11.21 9.16
N ILE A 196 6.65 10.90 8.76
CA ILE A 196 5.45 11.65 9.14
C ILE A 196 5.26 11.43 10.64
N ASP A 197 5.18 12.54 11.38
CA ASP A 197 4.75 12.59 12.77
C ASP A 197 3.52 11.70 12.98
N SER A 198 3.69 10.65 13.79
CA SER A 198 2.60 9.75 14.19
C SER A 198 1.61 10.37 15.18
N ASP A 199 1.72 11.67 15.47
CA ASP A 199 1.24 12.25 16.73
C ASP A 199 0.19 13.37 16.56
N ASP A 200 -0.61 13.36 15.47
CA ASP A 200 -1.77 14.26 15.33
C ASP A 200 -3.10 13.48 15.11
N TYR A 201 -3.25 12.35 15.79
CA TYR A 201 -4.58 11.91 16.21
C TYR A 201 -4.79 12.42 17.63
N ASP A 202 -5.55 13.51 17.75
CA ASP A 202 -6.20 13.91 19.00
C ASP A 202 -6.95 12.68 19.56
N ASP A 203 -6.37 12.06 20.59
CA ASP A 203 -7.13 11.33 21.59
C ASP A 203 -8.08 12.37 22.22
N GLU A 204 -9.31 12.48 21.69
CA GLU A 204 -10.39 13.05 22.48
C GLU A 204 -10.58 12.15 23.71
N GLU A 205 -9.91 12.54 24.80
CA GLU A 205 -10.09 11.95 26.12
C GLU A 205 -11.58 11.80 26.41
N GLU A 206 -11.94 10.59 26.83
CA GLU A 206 -13.24 10.26 27.38
C GLU A 206 -13.69 11.33 28.38
N GLY A 207 -14.79 12.02 28.04
CA GLY A 207 -15.57 12.83 28.96
C GLY A 207 -16.12 11.97 30.10
N GLY A 208 -15.29 11.75 31.12
CA GLY A 208 -15.66 11.16 32.38
C GLY A 208 -16.72 12.02 33.06
N VAL A 209 -17.95 11.51 33.13
CA VAL A 209 -19.02 12.06 33.95
C VAL A 209 -18.61 11.89 35.42
N ARG A 210 -18.01 12.93 36.00
CA ARG A 210 -17.87 13.08 37.45
C ARG A 210 -19.24 13.37 38.04
N LEU A 211 -19.81 12.38 38.71
CA LEU A 211 -20.86 12.57 39.70
C LEU A 211 -20.23 13.31 40.88
N ASP A 212 -20.52 14.61 41.02
CA ASP A 212 -20.17 15.39 42.20
C ASP A 212 -21.43 15.46 43.08
N ASP A 213 -21.41 14.69 44.17
CA ASP A 213 -22.37 14.78 45.26
C ASP A 213 -22.29 16.19 45.89
N ARG A 214 -23.41 16.92 45.90
CA ARG A 214 -23.66 18.05 46.82
C ARG A 214 -25.15 18.40 46.88
N ASP A 215 -25.84 17.81 47.86
CA ASP A 215 -26.95 18.47 48.58
C ASP A 215 -26.38 19.65 49.42
N PRO A 216 -27.13 20.71 49.80
CA PRO A 216 -28.47 20.61 50.42
C PRO A 216 -29.51 21.76 50.19
N GLU A 217 -30.77 21.41 50.47
CA GLU A 217 -31.81 22.15 51.23
C GLU A 217 -32.49 23.47 50.73
N VAL A 218 -33.86 23.40 50.68
CA VAL A 218 -34.88 24.31 51.32
C VAL A 218 -35.13 25.68 50.63
N GLU A 219 -36.34 26.23 50.37
CA GLU A 219 -37.76 26.02 50.75
C GLU A 219 -38.70 26.82 49.81
N VAL A 220 -39.91 26.29 49.58
CA VAL A 220 -41.27 26.93 49.61
C VAL A 220 -41.71 28.04 48.62
N GLY A 221 -42.89 27.78 48.02
CA GLY A 221 -43.88 28.78 47.57
C GLY A 221 -44.83 28.25 46.48
N ARG A 222 -45.84 27.42 46.80
CA ARG A 222 -47.27 27.72 47.04
C ARG A 222 -48.10 28.28 45.85
N GLU A 223 -49.18 27.52 45.53
CA GLU A 223 -50.53 27.94 45.04
C GLU A 223 -50.61 28.56 43.63
N GLU A 224 -51.62 28.36 42.76
CA GLU A 224 -52.97 27.78 42.80
C GLU A 224 -53.50 27.65 41.33
N GLU A 225 -54.47 26.76 41.09
CA GLU A 225 -55.68 26.89 40.21
C GLU A 225 -55.64 27.61 38.84
N THR A 226 -56.26 27.22 37.70
CA THR A 226 -57.56 26.58 37.38
C THR A 226 -57.70 26.43 35.84
N LYS A 227 -58.55 25.49 35.38
CA LYS A 227 -59.44 25.52 34.16
C LYS A 227 -58.79 25.69 32.77
N SER A 228 -59.37 25.33 31.62
CA SER A 228 -60.65 24.75 31.17
C SER A 228 -60.48 24.42 29.67
N THR A 229 -61.25 23.43 29.23
CA THR A 229 -61.61 22.99 27.87
C THR A 229 -61.98 24.10 26.85
N LEU A 230 -61.91 23.72 25.56
CA LEU A 230 -62.49 24.28 24.30
C LEU A 230 -61.61 25.31 23.58
N ASP A 231 -61.37 25.26 22.27
CA ASP A 231 -62.14 24.73 21.12
C ASP A 231 -61.34 23.78 20.19
#